data_AF-A0A960N2Z7-F1
#
_entry.id   AF-A0A960N2Z7-F1
#
_cell.length_a   1.000
_cell.length_b   1.000
_cell.length_c   1.000
_cell.angle_alpha   90.00
_cell.angle_beta   90.00
_cell.angle_gamma   90.00
#
_symmetry.space_group_name_H-M   'P 1'
#
loop_
_entity.id
_entity.type
_entity.pdbx_description
1 polymer ?
#
loop_
_entity_poly.entity_id
_entity_poly.type
_entity_poly.pdbx_seq_one_letter_code
_entity_poly.pdbx_strand_id
1 'polypeptide(L)'
;MDILNQLAVALGFATLAGLNLYLTVLVTGLAIRMDWIQLSSQYDQLSVLGSDAVLIAAGIFFALEFFSDKIPWVDSLWDGVHTLIRPVGGGLLAIQTLGTSDPAFDVIIGLLAGGTTLVSHGFKAGTRLVVNASPEPVSNIVVSTAE
;
A
#
# COMPACT_ATOMS: atom_id res chain seq x y z
N MET A 1 11.68 -9.84 -21.30
CA MET A 1 11.74 -8.55 -20.58
C MET A 1 10.47 -8.29 -19.77
N ASP A 2 9.35 -8.93 -20.11
CA ASP A 2 8.06 -8.70 -19.43
C ASP A 2 8.03 -9.14 -17.96
N ILE A 3 8.69 -10.25 -17.62
CA ILE A 3 8.77 -10.73 -16.22
C ILE A 3 9.49 -9.74 -15.30
N LEU A 4 10.56 -9.10 -15.77
CA LEU A 4 11.29 -8.11 -14.98
C LEU A 4 10.44 -6.85 -14.77
N ASN A 5 9.68 -6.44 -15.78
CA ASN A 5 8.74 -5.33 -15.66
C ASN A 5 7.61 -5.65 -14.69
N GLN A 6 7.01 -6.83 -14.78
CA GLN A 6 5.97 -7.27 -13.83
C GLN A 6 6.50 -7.34 -12.40
N LEU A 7 7.69 -7.90 -12.20
CA LEU A 7 8.35 -7.91 -10.89
C LEU A 7 8.59 -6.49 -10.37
N ALA A 8 9.07 -5.59 -11.22
CA ALA A 8 9.30 -4.20 -10.83
C ALA A 8 8.00 -3.50 -10.42
N VAL A 9 6.92 -3.69 -11.18
CA VAL A 9 5.60 -3.11 -10.87
C VAL A 9 5.04 -3.73 -9.59
N ALA A 10 5.04 -5.06 -9.48
CA ALA A 10 4.57 -5.81 -8.31
C ALA A 10 5.27 -5.36 -7.02
N LEU A 11 6.61 -5.30 -7.04
CA LEU A 11 7.41 -4.90 -5.88
C LEU A 11 7.33 -3.39 -5.62
N GLY A 12 7.11 -2.58 -6.65
CA GLY A 12 6.81 -1.15 -6.52
C GLY A 12 5.51 -0.94 -5.74
N PHE A 13 4.43 -1.62 -6.14
CA PHE A 13 3.16 -1.63 -5.41
C PHE A 13 3.30 -2.14 -3.99
N ALA A 14 4.06 -3.22 -3.78
CA ALA A 14 4.34 -3.77 -2.46
C ALA A 14 5.05 -2.74 -1.55
N THR A 15 6.03 -2.03 -2.10
CA THR A 15 6.76 -0.99 -1.36
C THR A 15 5.83 0.15 -0.98
N LEU A 16 5.04 0.67 -1.93
CA LEU A 16 4.07 1.73 -1.65
C LEU A 16 3.00 1.30 -0.64
N ALA A 17 2.54 0.05 -0.73
CA ALA A 17 1.59 -0.52 0.21
C ALA A 17 2.17 -0.65 1.63
N GLY A 18 3.48 -0.82 1.75
CA GLY A 18 4.18 -0.80 3.04
C GLY A 18 4.07 0.56 3.71
N LEU A 19 4.26 1.64 2.95
CA LEU A 19 4.08 3.01 3.43
C LEU A 19 2.61 3.33 3.70
N ASN A 20 1.73 3.17 2.71
CA ASN A 20 0.29 3.41 2.85
C ASN A 20 -0.51 2.55 1.86
N LEU A 21 -0.98 1.39 2.32
CA LEU A 21 -1.78 0.45 1.52
C LEU A 21 -3.03 1.12 0.94
N TYR A 22 -3.75 1.86 1.78
CA TYR A 22 -5.04 2.44 1.40
C TYR A 22 -4.88 3.59 0.42
N LEU A 23 -3.89 4.46 0.64
CA LEU A 23 -3.54 5.52 -0.29
C LEU A 23 -3.08 4.95 -1.63
N THR A 24 -2.25 3.91 -1.61
CA THR A 24 -1.76 3.23 -2.83
C THR A 24 -2.94 2.75 -3.66
N VAL A 25 -3.88 2.02 -3.05
CA VAL A 25 -5.09 1.54 -3.72
C VAL A 25 -5.96 2.70 -4.21
N LEU A 26 -6.16 3.73 -3.38
CA LEU A 26 -7.02 4.87 -3.69
C LEU A 26 -6.48 5.67 -4.88
N VAL A 27 -5.19 6.03 -4.87
CA VAL A 27 -4.56 6.82 -5.93
C VAL A 27 -4.53 6.04 -7.23
N THR A 28 -4.13 4.77 -7.19
CA THR A 28 -4.13 3.93 -8.39
C THR A 28 -5.54 3.73 -8.92
N GLY A 29 -6.50 3.40 -8.06
CA GLY A 29 -7.89 3.24 -8.47
C GLY A 29 -8.50 4.50 -9.08
N LEU A 30 -8.22 5.68 -8.52
CA LEU A 30 -8.67 6.97 -9.07
C LEU A 30 -8.01 7.25 -10.43
N ALA A 31 -6.70 6.97 -10.56
CA ALA A 31 -6.00 7.14 -11.82
C ALA A 31 -6.58 6.25 -12.93
N ILE A 32 -6.98 5.02 -12.60
CA ILE A 32 -7.68 4.10 -13.51
C ILE A 32 -9.06 4.64 -13.85
N ARG A 33 -9.84 5.02 -12.85
CA ARG A 33 -11.23 5.46 -13.02
C ARG A 33 -11.36 6.75 -13.85
N MET A 34 -10.40 7.65 -13.70
CA MET A 34 -10.37 8.95 -14.38
C MET A 34 -9.62 8.90 -15.72
N ASP A 35 -9.25 7.70 -16.19
CA ASP A 35 -8.47 7.47 -17.41
C ASP A 35 -7.13 8.25 -17.46
N TRP A 36 -6.53 8.54 -16.29
CA TRP A 36 -5.20 9.15 -16.22
C TRP A 36 -4.10 8.19 -16.66
N ILE A 37 -4.35 6.89 -16.49
CA ILE A 37 -3.51 5.81 -16.97
C ILE A 37 -4.33 4.85 -17.81
N GLN A 38 -3.82 4.48 -18.98
CA GLN A 38 -4.40 3.44 -19.81
C GLN A 38 -3.73 2.11 -19.47
N LEU A 39 -4.50 1.17 -18.95
CA LEU A 39 -3.99 -0.16 -18.63
C LEU A 39 -3.73 -0.94 -19.92
N SER A 40 -2.54 -1.53 -20.03
CA SER A 40 -2.31 -2.54 -21.05
C SER A 40 -3.08 -3.81 -20.70
N SER A 41 -3.30 -4.67 -21.69
CA SER A 41 -3.98 -5.97 -21.49
C SER A 41 -3.31 -6.86 -20.44
N GLN A 42 -2.02 -6.65 -20.18
CA GLN A 42 -1.26 -7.37 -19.17
C GLN A 42 -1.66 -6.99 -17.73
N TYR A 43 -2.14 -5.76 -17.53
CA TYR A 43 -2.49 -5.21 -16.21
C TYR A 43 -4.00 -5.13 -15.99
N ASP A 44 -4.81 -5.71 -16.87
CA ASP A 44 -6.28 -5.56 -16.87
C ASP A 44 -6.93 -5.93 -15.52
N GLN A 45 -6.33 -6.85 -14.76
CA GLN A 45 -6.79 -7.21 -13.41
C GLN A 45 -6.70 -6.07 -12.38
N LEU A 46 -5.87 -5.05 -12.61
CA LEU A 46 -5.82 -3.84 -11.77
C LEU A 46 -7.04 -2.94 -11.98
N SER A 47 -7.82 -3.13 -13.06
CA SER A 47 -9.04 -2.35 -13.32
C SER A 47 -10.05 -2.41 -12.16
N VAL A 48 -10.03 -3.51 -11.38
CA VAL A 48 -10.86 -3.69 -10.18
C VAL A 48 -10.65 -2.60 -9.14
N LEU A 49 -9.46 -1.98 -9.09
CA LEU A 49 -9.16 -0.90 -8.15
C LEU A 49 -9.97 0.37 -8.44
N GLY A 50 -10.46 0.55 -9.67
CA GLY A 50 -11.33 1.66 -10.07
C GLY A 50 -12.80 1.50 -9.67
N SER A 51 -13.18 0.34 -9.10
CA SER A 51 -14.54 0.04 -8.63
C SER A 51 -14.99 0.99 -7.51
N ASP A 52 -16.27 1.40 -7.53
CA ASP A 52 -16.88 2.25 -6.49
C ASP A 52 -16.62 1.72 -5.09
N ALA A 53 -16.85 0.41 -4.89
CA ALA A 53 -16.72 -0.21 -3.58
C ALA A 53 -15.26 -0.19 -3.08
N VAL A 54 -14.30 -0.45 -3.98
CA VAL A 54 -12.86 -0.45 -3.64
C VAL A 54 -12.39 0.96 -3.30
N LEU A 55 -12.78 1.95 -4.11
CA LEU A 55 -12.43 3.35 -3.87
C LEU A 55 -13.03 3.90 -2.59
N ILE A 56 -14.30 3.59 -2.30
CA ILE A 56 -14.95 4.02 -1.06
C ILE A 56 -14.26 3.38 0.14
N ALA A 57 -14.01 2.07 0.11
CA ALA A 57 -13.32 1.38 1.19
C ALA A 57 -11.91 1.94 1.41
N ALA A 58 -11.11 2.06 0.34
CA ALA A 58 -9.76 2.61 0.40
C ALA A 58 -9.76 4.06 0.92
N GLY A 59 -10.71 4.89 0.47
CA GLY A 59 -10.87 6.27 0.93
C GLY A 59 -11.19 6.37 2.41
N ILE A 60 -12.09 5.52 2.92
CA ILE A 60 -12.43 5.48 4.35
C ILE A 60 -11.21 5.06 5.17
N PHE A 61 -10.57 3.95 4.82
CA PHE A 61 -9.41 3.45 5.57
C PHE A 61 -8.20 4.38 5.48
N PHE A 62 -7.99 5.04 4.35
CA PHE A 62 -6.98 6.08 4.21
C PHE A 62 -7.28 7.27 5.13
N ALA A 63 -8.53 7.74 5.18
CA ALA A 63 -8.90 8.82 6.10
C ALA A 63 -8.68 8.40 7.56
N LEU A 64 -9.08 7.19 7.94
CA LEU A 64 -8.84 6.65 9.28
C LEU A 64 -7.35 6.61 9.62
N GLU A 65 -6.50 6.12 8.71
CA GLU A 65 -5.06 6.13 8.87
C GLU A 65 -4.52 7.56 9.04
N PHE A 66 -4.83 8.45 8.09
CA PHE A 66 -4.35 9.84 8.10
C PHE A 66 -4.69 10.60 9.39
N PHE A 67 -5.87 10.34 9.98
CA PHE A 67 -6.24 10.93 11.26
C PHE A 67 -5.62 10.20 12.46
N SER A 68 -5.49 8.87 12.39
CA SER A 68 -4.84 8.06 13.43
C SER A 68 -3.38 8.48 13.62
N ASP A 69 -2.69 8.77 12.51
CA ASP A 69 -1.28 9.18 12.46
C ASP A 69 -0.98 10.48 13.23
N LYS A 70 -2.01 11.28 13.51
CA LYS A 70 -1.87 12.56 14.24
C LYS A 70 -1.96 12.40 15.75
N ILE A 71 -2.43 11.25 16.23
CA ILE A 71 -2.68 11.03 17.66
C ILE A 71 -1.67 9.98 18.15
N PRO A 72 -0.74 10.38 19.04
CA PRO A 72 0.20 9.43 19.64
C PRO A 72 -0.53 8.25 20.28
N TRP A 73 0.06 7.06 20.19
CA TRP A 73 -0.48 5.77 20.64
C TRP A 73 -1.59 5.18 19.76
N VAL A 74 -2.46 6.02 19.19
CA VAL A 74 -3.45 5.57 18.20
C VAL A 74 -2.73 5.16 16.92
N ASP A 75 -1.75 5.95 16.49
CA ASP A 75 -0.83 5.63 15.40
C ASP A 75 -0.12 4.28 15.62
N SER A 76 0.39 4.04 16.82
CA SER A 76 1.14 2.83 17.18
C SER A 76 0.24 1.60 17.22
N LEU A 77 -1.00 1.76 17.71
CA LEU A 77 -2.01 0.70 17.67
C LEU A 77 -2.41 0.38 16.22
N TRP A 78 -2.64 1.41 15.41
CA TRP A 78 -2.94 1.27 13.98
C TRP A 78 -1.80 0.52 13.28
N ASP A 79 -0.55 0.96 13.43
CA ASP A 79 0.62 0.35 12.83
C ASP A 79 0.89 -1.07 13.35
N GLY A 80 0.57 -1.33 14.62
CA GLY A 80 0.63 -2.67 15.22
C GLY A 80 -0.33 -3.65 14.53
N VAL A 81 -1.60 -3.25 14.35
CA VAL A 81 -2.58 -4.06 13.61
C VAL A 81 -2.14 -4.23 12.14
N HIS A 82 -1.64 -3.17 11.53
CA HIS A 82 -1.26 -3.15 10.12
C HIS A 82 0.05 -3.87 9.80
N THR A 83 0.82 -4.25 10.83
CA THR A 83 1.94 -5.18 10.68
C THR A 83 1.48 -6.54 10.13
N LEU A 84 0.20 -6.92 10.34
CA LEU A 84 -0.39 -8.14 9.76
C LEU A 84 -1.18 -7.85 8.48
N ILE A 85 -1.95 -6.76 8.45
CA ILE A 85 -2.85 -6.45 7.33
C ILE A 85 -2.05 -6.06 6.08
N ARG A 86 -1.01 -5.22 6.21
CA ARG A 86 -0.29 -4.69 5.05
C ARG A 86 0.44 -5.78 4.28
N PRO A 87 1.21 -6.71 4.88
CA PRO A 87 1.87 -7.76 4.10
C PRO A 87 0.89 -8.58 3.27
N VAL A 88 -0.29 -8.89 3.82
CA VAL A 88 -1.35 -9.58 3.07
C VAL A 88 -1.90 -8.69 1.96
N GLY A 89 -2.25 -7.44 2.26
CA GLY A 89 -2.80 -6.50 1.29
C GLY A 89 -1.84 -6.16 0.14
N GLY A 90 -0.57 -5.91 0.45
CA GLY A 90 0.48 -5.65 -0.53
C GLY A 90 0.79 -6.87 -1.39
N GLY A 91 0.77 -8.07 -0.81
CA GLY A 91 0.87 -9.33 -1.55
C GLY A 91 -0.27 -9.52 -2.55
N LEU A 92 -1.52 -9.32 -2.10
CA LEU A 92 -2.69 -9.40 -2.97
C LEU A 92 -2.66 -8.35 -4.08
N LEU A 93 -2.30 -7.11 -3.75
CA LEU A 93 -2.19 -6.02 -4.72
C LEU A 93 -1.12 -6.32 -5.79
N ALA A 94 0.02 -6.87 -5.38
CA ALA A 94 1.10 -7.26 -6.27
C ALA A 94 0.69 -8.40 -7.23
N ILE A 95 -0.08 -9.39 -6.76
CA ILE A 95 -0.58 -10.48 -7.62
C ILE A 95 -1.46 -9.95 -8.75
N GLN A 96 -2.28 -8.92 -8.50
CA GLN A 96 -3.12 -8.30 -9.55
C GLN A 96 -2.30 -7.68 -10.70
N THR A 97 -1.01 -7.38 -10.48
CA THR A 97 -0.12 -6.85 -11.54
C THR A 97 0.36 -7.93 -12.50
N LEU A 98 0.19 -9.21 -12.17
CA LEU A 98 0.66 -10.35 -12.96
C LEU A 98 -0.30 -10.73 -14.09
N GLY A 99 -1.58 -10.39 -13.95
CA GLY A 99 -2.62 -10.83 -14.88
C GLY A 99 -2.85 -12.34 -14.78
N THR A 100 -3.05 -13.01 -15.91
CA THR A 100 -3.21 -14.47 -15.94
C THR A 100 -1.85 -15.14 -15.80
N SER A 101 -1.51 -15.56 -14.59
CA SER A 101 -0.25 -16.22 -14.22
C SER A 101 -0.45 -17.67 -13.77
N ASP A 102 0.65 -18.41 -13.68
CA ASP A 102 0.68 -19.73 -13.06
C ASP A 102 0.50 -19.61 -11.54
N PRO A 103 -0.33 -20.46 -10.88
CA PRO A 103 -0.57 -20.36 -9.44
C PRO A 103 0.69 -20.44 -8.57
N ALA A 104 1.73 -21.17 -9.00
CA ALA A 104 2.98 -21.19 -8.23
C ALA A 104 3.70 -19.84 -8.30
N PHE A 105 3.59 -19.13 -9.42
CA PHE A 105 4.13 -17.80 -9.57
C PHE A 105 3.37 -16.77 -8.72
N ASP A 106 2.03 -16.88 -8.61
CA ASP A 106 1.23 -16.03 -7.72
C ASP A 106 1.68 -16.17 -6.26
N VAL A 107 1.95 -17.40 -5.82
CA VAL A 107 2.46 -17.67 -4.47
C VAL A 107 3.83 -17.04 -4.26
N ILE A 108 4.75 -17.20 -5.23
CA ILE A 108 6.09 -16.60 -5.16
C ILE A 108 5.99 -15.08 -5.05
N ILE A 109 5.18 -14.45 -5.89
CA ILE A 109 5.02 -12.99 -5.90
C ILE A 109 4.32 -12.51 -4.63
N GLY A 110 3.29 -13.21 -4.16
CA GLY A 110 2.63 -12.89 -2.90
C GLY A 110 3.60 -12.93 -1.70
N LEU A 111 4.48 -13.93 -1.64
CA LEU A 111 5.51 -14.03 -0.60
C LEU A 111 6.55 -12.90 -0.69
N LEU A 112 7.08 -12.64 -1.90
CA LEU A 112 8.07 -11.59 -2.12
C LEU A 112 7.47 -10.21 -1.82
N ALA A 113 6.31 -9.90 -2.38
CA ALA A 113 5.61 -8.64 -2.18
C ALA A 113 5.16 -8.46 -0.74
N GLY A 114 4.62 -9.49 -0.09
CA GLY A 114 4.27 -9.42 1.34
C GLY A 114 5.49 -9.11 2.22
N GLY A 115 6.64 -9.74 1.93
CA GLY A 115 7.91 -9.44 2.59
C GLY A 115 8.39 -8.01 2.34
N THR A 116 8.38 -7.55 1.09
CA THR A 116 8.73 -6.17 0.72
C THR A 116 7.84 -5.16 1.42
N THR A 117 6.54 -5.44 1.47
CA THR A 117 5.54 -4.60 2.16
C THR A 117 5.84 -4.51 3.65
N LEU A 118 6.16 -5.65 4.30
CA LEU A 118 6.52 -5.68 5.71
C LEU A 118 7.78 -4.87 6.00
N VAL A 119 8.81 -4.98 5.15
CA VAL A 119 10.05 -4.21 5.29
C VAL A 119 9.78 -2.71 5.17
N SER A 120 9.02 -2.30 4.15
CA SER A 120 8.67 -0.89 3.95
C SER A 120 7.80 -0.33 5.09
N HIS A 121 6.82 -1.11 5.59
CA HIS A 121 6.06 -0.75 6.78
C HIS A 121 6.96 -0.61 8.01
N GLY A 122 7.95 -1.50 8.17
CA GLY A 122 8.93 -1.42 9.25
C GLY A 122 9.73 -0.10 9.24
N PHE A 123 10.06 0.42 8.06
CA PHE A 123 10.68 1.75 7.95
C PHE A 123 9.74 2.86 8.45
N LYS A 124 8.46 2.85 8.05
CA LYS A 124 7.45 3.81 8.50
C LYS A 124 7.20 3.73 10.02
N ALA A 125 6.97 2.54 10.55
CA ALA A 125 6.77 2.35 11.98
C ALA A 125 8.02 2.76 12.77
N GLY A 126 9.21 2.50 12.23
CA GLY A 126 10.49 2.92 12.81
C GLY A 126 10.67 4.44 12.86
N THR A 127 10.31 5.17 11.80
CA THR A 127 10.36 6.64 11.81
C THR A 127 9.40 7.22 12.83
N ARG A 128 8.19 6.65 12.97
CA ARG A 128 7.20 7.08 13.98
C ARG A 128 7.65 6.87 15.42
N LEU A 129 8.34 5.75 15.71
CA LEU A 129 8.96 5.52 17.01
C LEU A 129 9.94 6.63 17.40
N VAL A 130 10.72 7.13 16.45
CA VAL A 130 11.64 8.26 16.66
C VAL A 130 10.89 9.57 16.80
N VAL A 131 9.87 9.80 15.96
CA VAL A 131 9.09 11.05 15.95
C VAL A 131 8.24 11.20 17.21
N ASN A 132 7.67 10.12 17.73
CA ASN A 132 6.88 10.13 18.97
C ASN A 132 7.70 10.39 20.24
N ALA A 133 9.03 10.35 20.16
CA ALA A 133 9.89 10.85 21.24
C ALA A 133 9.94 12.39 21.30
N SER A 134 9.48 13.08 20.25
CA SER A 134 9.37 14.54 20.21
C SER A 134 8.16 15.03 21.01
N PRO A 135 8.31 16.05 21.88
CA PRO A 135 7.22 16.57 22.69
C PRO A 135 6.22 17.45 21.91
N GLU A 136 6.54 17.87 20.68
CA GLU A 136 5.71 18.81 19.92
C GLU A 136 4.89 18.13 18.80
N PRO A 137 3.59 18.45 18.64
CA PRO A 137 2.71 17.81 17.65
C PRO A 137 3.11 18.00 16.18
N VAL A 138 3.94 19.02 15.90
CA VAL A 138 4.31 19.44 14.54
C VAL A 138 5.06 18.33 13.81
N SER A 139 5.88 17.54 14.51
CA SER A 139 6.68 16.48 13.89
C SER A 139 5.81 15.37 13.28
N ASN A 140 4.75 14.95 13.96
CA ASN A 140 3.80 13.94 13.44
C ASN A 140 3.02 14.46 12.23
N ILE A 141 2.66 15.74 12.22
CA ILE A 141 1.97 16.37 11.08
C ILE A 141 2.87 16.39 9.83
N VAL A 142 4.14 16.79 9.99
CA VAL A 142 5.08 16.88 8.87
C VAL A 142 5.34 15.50 8.27
N VAL A 143 5.59 14.49 9.11
CA VAL A 143 5.88 13.12 8.63
C VAL A 143 4.66 12.50 7.97
N SER A 144 3.48 12.57 8.58
CA SER A 144 2.23 12.05 7.98
C SER A 144 1.86 12.73 6.66
N THR A 145 2.25 14.00 6.46
CA THR A 145 2.00 14.71 5.18
C THR A 145 3.05 14.35 4.11
N ALA A 146 4.23 13.89 4.51
CA ALA A 146 5.29 13.49 3.59
C ALA A 146 5.23 12.01 3.16
N GLU A 147 4.48 11.20 3.91
CA GLU A 147 4.07 9.82 3.54
C GLU A 147 3.09 9.81 2.36
#